data_AF-A0A6S6SFD5-F1
#
_entry.id   AF-A0A6S6SFD5-F1
#
_cell.length_a   1.000
_cell.length_b   1.000
_cell.length_c   1.000
_cell.angle_alpha   90.00
_cell.angle_beta   90.00
_cell.angle_gamma   90.00
#
_symmetry.space_group_name_H-M   'P 1'
#
loop_
_entity.id
_entity.type
_entity.pdbx_description
1 polymer ?
#
loop_
_entity_poly.entity_id
_entity_poly.type
_entity_poly.pdbx_seq_one_letter_code
_entity_poly.pdbx_strand_id
1 'polypeptide(L)'
;MLLYIMLGLIGLLALGAIAASRDSKNKALNAIARIDSMEEKYEKYVEKNIHSHILEKNDLQVDPDVLAKDTLKFILPDLNGLISLINTTTYTTVEINHTAQYFPNLVSLTENYFIQSQKSKSKKLSLEEEENFRKTALDAIQADVQRRLLDLKIGDL
;
A
#
# COMPACT_ATOMS: atom_id res chain seq x y z
N MET A 1 33.81 -28.26 -26.96
CA MET A 1 32.37 -28.21 -27.33
C MET A 1 31.50 -28.18 -26.07
N LEU A 2 31.58 -29.18 -25.19
CA LEU A 2 30.87 -29.22 -23.90
C LEU A 2 31.09 -27.98 -23.02
N LEU A 3 32.32 -27.47 -22.94
CA LEU A 3 32.64 -26.26 -22.17
C LEU A 3 31.92 -25.01 -22.70
N TYR A 4 31.82 -24.85 -24.02
CA TYR A 4 31.10 -23.72 -24.65
C TYR A 4 29.59 -23.82 -24.44
N ILE A 5 29.04 -25.03 -24.45
CA ILE A 5 27.61 -25.27 -24.14
C ILE A 5 27.33 -24.92 -22.67
N MET A 6 28.19 -25.35 -21.74
CA MET A 6 28.08 -24.99 -20.32
C MET A 6 28.18 -23.48 -20.08
N LEU A 7 29.14 -22.80 -20.73
CA LEU A 7 29.28 -21.34 -20.64
C LEU A 7 28.05 -20.61 -21.19
N GLY A 8 27.49 -21.07 -22.31
CA GLY A 8 26.24 -20.53 -22.86
C GLY A 8 25.06 -20.70 -21.92
N LEU A 9 24.93 -21.86 -21.26
CA LEU A 9 23.86 -22.15 -20.30
C LEU A 9 23.97 -21.28 -19.04
N ILE A 10 25.18 -21.11 -18.51
CA ILE A 10 25.45 -20.22 -17.36
C ILE A 10 25.10 -18.76 -17.73
N GLY A 11 25.47 -18.31 -18.94
CA GLY A 11 25.11 -16.99 -19.44
C GLY A 11 23.60 -16.76 -19.51
N LEU A 12 22.85 -17.74 -20.02
CA LEU A 12 21.38 -17.71 -20.05
C LEU A 12 20.75 -17.65 -18.65
N LEU A 13 21.26 -18.45 -17.71
CA LEU A 13 20.80 -18.44 -16.33
C LEU A 13 21.08 -17.09 -15.64
N ALA A 14 22.26 -16.51 -15.88
CA ALA A 14 22.62 -15.19 -15.34
C ALA A 14 21.70 -14.08 -15.89
N LEU A 15 21.42 -14.09 -17.20
CA LEU A 15 20.49 -13.13 -17.82
C LEU A 15 19.07 -13.28 -17.26
N GLY A 16 18.60 -14.52 -17.09
CA GLY A 16 17.30 -14.81 -16.48
C GLY A 16 17.19 -14.30 -15.04
N ALA A 17 18.24 -14.53 -14.23
CA ALA A 17 18.29 -14.03 -12.85
C ALA A 17 18.29 -12.49 -12.77
N ILE A 18 19.03 -11.81 -13.66
CA ILE A 18 19.05 -10.34 -13.73
C ILE A 18 17.67 -9.79 -14.12
N ALA A 19 17.01 -10.39 -15.11
CA ALA A 19 15.68 -9.98 -15.54
C ALA A 19 14.65 -10.13 -14.42
N ALA A 20 14.64 -11.28 -13.73
CA ALA A 20 13.75 -11.54 -12.60
C ALA A 20 13.99 -10.57 -11.43
N SER A 21 15.26 -10.26 -11.13
CA SER A 21 15.62 -9.29 -10.08
C SER A 21 15.13 -7.87 -10.41
N ARG A 22 15.25 -7.44 -11.67
CA ARG A 22 14.75 -6.12 -12.11
C ARG A 22 13.24 -6.03 -12.01
N ASP A 23 12.53 -7.07 -12.45
CA ASP A 23 11.07 -7.13 -12.38
C ASP A 23 10.56 -7.08 -10.93
N SER A 24 11.19 -7.84 -10.02
CA SER A 24 10.95 -7.77 -8.58
C SER A 24 11.09 -6.35 -8.02
N LYS A 25 12.21 -5.70 -8.32
CA LYS A 25 12.47 -4.33 -7.85
C LYS A 25 11.44 -3.33 -8.38
N ASN A 26 11.08 -3.43 -9.66
CA ASN A 26 10.08 -2.53 -10.25
C ASN A 26 8.70 -2.71 -9.61
N LYS A 27 8.31 -3.96 -9.29
CA LYS A 27 7.07 -4.24 -8.56
C LYS A 27 7.10 -3.68 -7.14
N ALA A 28 8.21 -3.84 -6.43
CA ALA A 28 8.40 -3.25 -5.11
C ALA A 28 8.27 -1.71 -5.17
N LEU A 29 8.96 -1.06 -6.10
CA LEU A 29 8.88 0.39 -6.29
C LEU A 29 7.46 0.87 -6.65
N ASN A 30 6.73 0.11 -7.46
CA ASN A 30 5.34 0.43 -7.79
C ASN A 30 4.42 0.32 -6.57
N ALA A 31 4.61 -0.73 -5.75
CA ALA A 31 3.86 -0.90 -4.51
C ALA A 31 4.14 0.28 -3.55
N ILE A 32 5.42 0.63 -3.37
CA ILE A 32 5.85 1.77 -2.55
C ILE A 32 5.23 3.06 -3.06
N ALA A 33 5.37 3.37 -4.35
CA ALA A 33 4.83 4.61 -4.92
C ALA A 33 3.31 4.74 -4.77
N ARG A 34 2.58 3.62 -4.78
CA ARG A 34 1.14 3.63 -4.51
C ARG A 34 0.84 3.91 -3.04
N ILE A 35 1.59 3.30 -2.13
CA ILE A 35 1.45 3.54 -0.69
C ILE A 35 1.79 5.00 -0.37
N ASP A 36 2.90 5.53 -0.90
CA ASP A 36 3.29 6.94 -0.75
C ASP A 36 2.19 7.89 -1.27
N SER A 37 1.64 7.60 -2.46
CA SER A 37 0.52 8.39 -3.03
C SER A 37 -0.72 8.34 -2.13
N MET A 38 -1.00 7.20 -1.51
CA MET A 38 -2.08 7.09 -0.53
C MET A 38 -1.81 7.96 0.70
N GLU A 39 -0.58 7.95 1.23
CA GLU A 39 -0.19 8.78 2.38
C GLU A 39 -0.30 10.27 2.07
N GLU A 40 0.17 10.72 0.91
CA GLU A 40 0.08 12.12 0.50
C GLU A 40 -1.38 12.57 0.37
N LYS A 41 -2.22 11.77 -0.32
CA LYS A 41 -3.64 12.08 -0.50
C LYS A 41 -4.41 12.05 0.80
N TYR A 42 -4.10 11.08 1.66
CA TYR A 42 -4.64 10.96 3.00
C TYR A 42 -4.34 12.23 3.81
N GLU A 43 -3.06 12.58 3.94
CA GLU A 43 -2.61 13.71 4.75
C GLU A 43 -3.27 14.99 4.28
N LYS A 44 -3.16 15.26 2.97
CA LYS A 44 -3.71 16.48 2.36
C LYS A 44 -5.21 16.61 2.55
N TYR A 45 -5.95 15.50 2.50
CA TYR A 45 -7.39 15.53 2.67
C TYR A 45 -7.79 15.71 4.13
N VAL A 46 -7.18 14.95 5.04
CA VAL A 46 -7.48 15.02 6.47
C VAL A 46 -7.06 16.36 7.05
N GLU A 47 -5.84 16.83 6.76
CA GLU A 47 -5.34 18.13 7.20
C GLU A 47 -6.26 19.26 6.73
N LYS A 48 -6.63 19.29 5.45
CA LYS A 48 -7.53 20.32 4.91
C LYS A 48 -8.89 20.31 5.61
N ASN A 49 -9.48 19.14 5.83
CA ASN A 49 -10.81 19.06 6.44
C ASN A 49 -10.77 19.42 7.93
N ILE A 50 -9.76 18.97 8.66
CA ILE A 50 -9.54 19.33 10.05
C ILE A 50 -9.30 20.84 10.18
N HIS A 51 -8.41 21.41 9.38
CA HIS A 51 -8.07 22.84 9.38
C HIS A 51 -9.28 23.73 9.04
N SER A 52 -10.04 23.39 7.99
CA SER A 52 -11.25 24.14 7.60
C SER A 52 -12.33 24.09 8.68
N HIS A 53 -12.53 22.96 9.36
CA HIS A 53 -13.54 22.87 10.44
C HIS A 53 -13.14 23.68 11.68
N ILE A 54 -11.87 23.64 12.06
CA ILE A 54 -11.37 24.32 13.27
C ILE A 54 -11.31 25.83 13.06
N LEU A 55 -10.75 26.29 11.94
CA LEU A 55 -10.47 27.72 11.75
C LEU A 55 -11.61 28.50 11.13
N GLU A 56 -12.39 27.89 10.23
CA GLU A 56 -13.40 28.64 9.46
C GLU A 56 -14.79 28.55 10.09
N LYS A 57 -15.13 27.44 10.75
CA LYS A 57 -16.49 27.19 11.25
C LYS A 57 -16.65 27.25 12.75
N ASN A 58 -15.54 27.28 13.51
CA ASN A 58 -15.54 27.26 14.98
C ASN A 58 -16.40 26.09 15.52
N ASP A 59 -16.48 25.00 14.76
CA ASP A 59 -17.30 23.83 15.02
C ASP A 59 -16.39 22.61 15.10
N LEU A 60 -16.22 22.13 16.33
CA LEU A 60 -15.40 20.96 16.66
C LEU A 60 -16.10 19.62 16.35
N GLN A 61 -17.32 19.64 15.81
CA GLN A 61 -18.06 18.42 15.48
C GLN A 61 -17.67 17.88 14.09
N VAL A 62 -16.43 17.39 13.97
CA VAL A 62 -16.05 16.50 12.87
C VAL A 62 -16.45 15.09 13.23
N ASP A 63 -17.33 14.47 12.44
CA ASP A 63 -17.63 13.04 12.56
C ASP A 63 -16.44 12.23 12.01
N PRO A 64 -15.69 11.51 12.86
CA PRO A 64 -14.51 10.77 12.44
C PRO A 64 -14.83 9.67 11.43
N ASP A 65 -16.01 9.04 11.52
CA ASP A 65 -16.39 7.94 10.64
C ASP A 65 -16.74 8.43 9.24
N VAL A 66 -17.38 9.60 9.15
CA VAL A 66 -17.68 10.24 7.86
C VAL A 66 -16.38 10.70 7.20
N LEU A 67 -15.52 11.41 7.93
CA LEU A 67 -14.23 11.85 7.41
C LEU A 67 -13.38 10.66 6.96
N ALA A 68 -13.38 9.57 7.71
CA ALA A 68 -12.64 8.37 7.34
C ALA A 68 -13.16 7.73 6.05
N LYS A 69 -14.47 7.55 5.92
CA LYS A 69 -15.11 7.00 4.71
C LYS A 69 -14.87 7.89 3.49
N ASP A 70 -14.92 9.20 3.65
CA ASP A 70 -14.65 10.12 2.55
C ASP A 70 -13.18 10.09 2.15
N THR A 71 -12.27 10.07 3.12
CA THR A 71 -10.83 9.93 2.86
C THR A 71 -10.51 8.63 2.12
N LEU A 72 -11.16 7.51 2.49
CA LEU A 72 -11.00 6.24 1.80
C LEU A 72 -11.31 6.36 0.31
N LYS A 73 -12.33 7.15 -0.09
CA LYS A 73 -12.67 7.36 -1.51
C LYS A 73 -11.53 8.02 -2.29
N PHE A 74 -10.74 8.89 -1.66
CA PHE A 74 -9.61 9.57 -2.31
C PHE A 74 -8.40 8.66 -2.52
N ILE A 75 -8.15 7.73 -1.60
CA ILE A 75 -7.05 6.76 -1.70
C ILE A 75 -7.44 5.47 -2.44
N LEU A 76 -8.74 5.24 -2.66
CA LEU A 76 -9.28 4.03 -3.28
C LEU A 76 -8.66 3.67 -4.64
N PRO A 77 -8.39 4.63 -5.55
CA PRO A 77 -7.77 4.31 -6.84
C PRO A 77 -6.36 3.70 -6.67
N ASP A 78 -5.57 4.20 -5.73
CA ASP A 78 -4.22 3.69 -5.47
C ASP A 78 -4.26 2.34 -4.77
N LEU A 79 -5.17 2.18 -3.80
CA LEU A 79 -5.43 0.90 -3.13
C LEU A 79 -5.87 -0.18 -4.13
N ASN A 80 -6.77 0.16 -5.06
CA ASN A 80 -7.18 -0.76 -6.13
C ASN A 80 -6.01 -1.11 -7.05
N GLY A 81 -5.14 -0.13 -7.33
CA GLY A 81 -3.94 -0.37 -8.11
C GLY A 81 -2.93 -1.27 -7.39
N LEU A 82 -2.83 -1.18 -6.06
CA LEU A 82 -2.02 -2.07 -5.23
C LEU A 82 -2.55 -3.50 -5.28
N ILE A 83 -3.86 -3.67 -5.09
CA ILE A 83 -4.56 -4.97 -5.26
C ILE A 83 -4.32 -5.55 -6.66
N SER A 84 -4.43 -4.72 -7.70
CA SER A 84 -4.17 -5.13 -9.08
C SER A 84 -2.72 -5.57 -9.29
N LEU A 85 -1.76 -4.85 -8.71
CA LEU A 85 -0.35 -5.21 -8.75
C LEU A 85 -0.07 -6.56 -8.08
N ILE A 86 -0.71 -6.84 -6.94
CA ILE A 86 -0.67 -8.14 -6.26
C ILE A 86 -1.22 -9.23 -7.20
N ASN A 87 -2.43 -9.03 -7.72
CA ASN A 87 -3.13 -10.00 -8.56
C ASN A 87 -2.45 -10.30 -9.91
N THR A 88 -1.59 -9.41 -10.38
CA THR A 88 -0.82 -9.56 -11.63
C THR A 88 0.61 -10.04 -11.38
N THR A 89 1.09 -9.98 -10.14
CA THR A 89 2.43 -10.44 -9.78
C THR A 89 2.43 -11.95 -9.56
N THR A 90 3.22 -12.64 -10.36
CA THR A 90 3.43 -14.09 -10.25
C THR A 90 4.94 -14.39 -10.23
N TYR A 91 5.33 -15.45 -9.53
CA TYR A 91 6.71 -16.00 -9.53
C TYR A 91 7.83 -15.06 -9.08
N THR A 92 7.49 -13.92 -8.48
CA THR A 92 8.46 -12.87 -8.15
C THR A 92 8.43 -12.64 -6.66
N THR A 93 9.56 -12.81 -5.98
CA THR A 93 9.70 -12.34 -4.59
C THR A 93 9.73 -10.82 -4.64
N VAL A 94 8.77 -10.17 -4.01
CA VAL A 94 8.72 -8.71 -3.88
C VAL A 94 8.86 -8.41 -2.40
N GLU A 95 9.92 -7.70 -2.05
CA GLU A 95 10.17 -7.20 -0.70
C GLU A 95 9.92 -5.70 -0.69
N ILE A 96 9.07 -5.23 0.21
CA ILE A 96 8.72 -3.83 0.37
C ILE A 96 9.46 -3.31 1.60
N ASN A 97 10.74 -2.95 1.40
CA ASN A 97 11.55 -2.32 2.43
C ASN A 97 11.17 -0.83 2.60
N HIS A 98 9.94 -0.57 3.04
CA HIS A 98 9.38 0.77 3.18
C HIS A 98 8.56 0.87 4.46
N THR A 99 8.69 1.99 5.16
CA THR A 99 7.97 2.28 6.40
C THR A 99 6.94 3.37 6.13
N ALA A 100 5.69 2.95 5.96
CA ALA A 100 4.55 3.85 5.85
C ALA A 100 4.17 4.39 7.25
N GLN A 101 3.95 5.69 7.34
CA GLN A 101 3.55 6.37 8.57
C GLN A 101 2.11 6.04 8.97
N TYR A 102 1.17 6.11 8.02
CA TYR A 102 -0.27 5.95 8.25
C TYR A 102 -0.76 4.55 7.91
N PHE A 103 -0.08 3.87 6.99
CA PHE A 103 -0.50 2.56 6.48
C PHE A 103 0.50 1.41 6.72
N PRO A 104 1.14 1.27 7.90
CA PRO A 104 2.15 0.22 8.12
C PRO A 104 1.56 -1.20 7.99
N ASN A 105 0.28 -1.36 8.35
CA ASN A 105 -0.42 -2.65 8.22
C ASN A 105 -0.67 -3.03 6.75
N LEU A 106 -0.88 -2.04 5.86
CA LEU A 106 -1.04 -2.32 4.43
C LEU A 106 0.27 -2.75 3.78
N VAL A 107 1.41 -2.20 4.22
CA VAL A 107 2.74 -2.68 3.78
C VAL A 107 2.87 -4.16 4.10
N SER A 108 2.69 -4.51 5.37
CA SER A 108 2.84 -5.89 5.86
C SER A 108 1.88 -6.86 5.17
N LEU A 109 0.63 -6.43 4.96
CA LEU A 109 -0.38 -7.22 4.25
C LEU A 109 0.02 -7.46 2.79
N THR A 110 0.52 -6.42 2.10
CA THR A 110 0.96 -6.49 0.71
C THR A 110 2.13 -7.46 0.54
N GLU A 111 3.14 -7.38 1.41
CA GLU A 111 4.29 -8.30 1.40
C GLU A 111 3.86 -9.75 1.60
N ASN A 112 2.97 -9.99 2.57
CA ASN A 112 2.44 -11.32 2.81
C ASN A 112 1.77 -11.90 1.56
N TYR A 113 0.97 -11.11 0.85
CA TYR A 113 0.35 -11.59 -0.38
C TYR A 113 1.35 -11.81 -1.52
N PHE A 114 2.38 -10.98 -1.66
CA PHE A 114 3.44 -11.28 -2.63
C PHE A 114 4.17 -12.60 -2.31
N ILE A 115 4.42 -12.89 -1.03
CA ILE A 115 4.99 -14.18 -0.59
C ILE A 115 4.05 -15.34 -0.92
N GLN A 116 2.74 -15.18 -0.71
CA GLN A 116 1.75 -16.21 -1.02
C GLN A 116 1.62 -16.46 -2.54
N SER A 117 1.60 -15.40 -3.35
CA SER A 117 1.57 -15.48 -4.81
C SER A 117 2.85 -16.07 -5.41
N GLN A 118 3.99 -15.95 -4.72
CA GLN A 118 5.20 -16.71 -5.08
C GLN A 118 5.01 -18.22 -4.83
N LYS A 119 4.44 -18.60 -3.69
CA LYS A 119 4.25 -20.01 -3.30
C LYS A 119 3.17 -20.72 -4.10
N SER A 120 2.15 -19.99 -4.55
CA SER A 120 1.02 -20.54 -5.31
C SER A 120 0.81 -19.77 -6.61
N LYS A 121 1.07 -20.46 -7.72
CA LYS A 121 1.12 -19.95 -9.10
C LYS A 121 -0.17 -19.26 -9.57
N SER A 122 -1.30 -19.56 -8.94
CA SER A 122 -2.61 -19.02 -9.28
C SER A 122 -3.25 -18.21 -8.15
N LYS A 123 -2.53 -17.99 -7.04
CA LYS A 123 -3.08 -17.25 -5.90
C LYS A 123 -3.22 -15.78 -6.28
N LYS A 124 -4.48 -15.42 -6.50
CA LYS A 124 -4.98 -14.05 -6.54
C LYS A 124 -5.77 -13.81 -5.26
N LEU A 125 -5.93 -12.54 -4.93
CA LEU A 125 -6.84 -12.12 -3.88
C LEU A 125 -8.26 -12.58 -4.25
N SER A 126 -8.94 -13.20 -3.30
CA SER A 126 -10.38 -13.39 -3.36
C SER A 126 -11.08 -12.05 -3.10
N LEU A 127 -12.37 -11.96 -3.42
CA LEU A 127 -13.16 -10.76 -3.09
C LEU A 127 -13.14 -10.42 -1.60
N GLU A 128 -13.11 -11.44 -0.73
CA GLU A 128 -13.00 -11.26 0.72
C GLU A 128 -11.63 -10.68 1.12
N GLU A 129 -10.57 -11.13 0.47
CA GLU A 129 -9.21 -10.64 0.71
C GLU A 129 -9.05 -9.20 0.19
N GLU A 130 -9.63 -8.87 -0.96
CA GLU A 130 -9.69 -7.50 -1.47
C GLU A 130 -10.49 -6.58 -0.55
N GLU A 131 -11.60 -7.05 0.02
CA GLU A 131 -12.36 -6.30 1.00
C GLU A 131 -11.56 -6.11 2.30
N ASN A 132 -10.79 -7.11 2.72
CA ASN A 132 -9.91 -6.98 3.87
C ASN A 132 -8.84 -5.87 3.68
N PHE A 133 -8.34 -5.65 2.45
CA PHE A 133 -7.49 -4.50 2.15
C PHE A 133 -8.21 -3.17 2.38
N ARG A 134 -9.45 -3.04 1.88
CA ARG A 134 -10.27 -1.83 2.04
C ARG A 134 -10.57 -1.55 3.50
N LYS A 135 -10.94 -2.59 4.24
CA LYS A 135 -11.20 -2.51 5.67
C LYS A 135 -9.94 -2.12 6.45
N THR A 136 -8.80 -2.75 6.17
CA THR A 136 -7.52 -2.41 6.83
C THR A 136 -7.14 -0.94 6.59
N ALA A 137 -7.35 -0.43 5.38
CA ALA A 137 -7.13 0.99 5.06
C ALA A 137 -8.08 1.90 5.84
N LEU A 138 -9.37 1.54 5.90
CA LEU A 138 -10.38 2.30 6.64
C LEU A 138 -10.09 2.34 8.13
N ASP A 139 -9.78 1.20 8.74
CA ASP A 139 -9.47 1.08 10.17
C ASP A 139 -8.26 1.95 10.53
N ALA A 140 -7.23 1.97 9.68
CA ALA A 140 -6.04 2.81 9.85
C ALA A 140 -6.39 4.32 9.78
N ILE A 141 -7.20 4.72 8.80
CA ILE A 141 -7.69 6.10 8.68
C ILE A 141 -8.50 6.48 9.92
N GLN A 142 -9.45 5.65 10.34
CA GLN A 142 -10.31 5.93 11.50
C GLN A 142 -9.49 6.13 12.76
N ALA A 143 -8.52 5.25 13.02
CA ALA A 143 -7.66 5.35 14.19
C ALA A 143 -6.86 6.67 14.21
N ASP A 144 -6.26 7.07 13.07
CA ASP A 144 -5.47 8.30 13.02
C ASP A 144 -6.33 9.56 13.05
N VAL A 145 -7.48 9.58 12.37
CA VAL A 145 -8.44 10.69 12.44
C VAL A 145 -8.94 10.88 13.86
N GLN A 146 -9.32 9.81 14.55
CA GLN A 146 -9.75 9.88 15.95
C GLN A 146 -8.65 10.41 16.86
N ARG A 147 -7.41 9.94 16.67
CA ARG A 147 -6.24 10.44 17.40
C ARG A 147 -6.07 11.95 17.21
N ARG A 148 -6.01 12.43 15.95
CA ARG A 148 -5.85 13.86 15.66
C ARG A 148 -6.97 14.71 16.27
N LEU A 149 -8.22 14.26 16.17
CA LEU A 149 -9.36 14.97 16.76
C LEU A 149 -9.31 14.98 18.30
N LEU A 150 -8.73 13.96 18.93
CA LEU A 150 -8.48 13.96 20.37
C LEU A 150 -7.37 14.94 20.75
N ASP A 151 -6.24 14.91 20.04
CA ASP A 151 -5.10 15.82 20.24
C ASP A 151 -5.55 17.30 20.19
N LEU A 152 -6.41 17.61 19.22
CA LEU A 152 -7.05 18.92 19.07
C LEU A 152 -7.98 19.32 20.23
N LYS A 153 -8.74 18.36 20.78
CA LYS A 153 -9.64 18.63 21.91
C LYS A 153 -8.88 18.91 23.19
N ILE A 154 -7.72 18.30 23.38
CA ILE A 154 -6.89 18.48 24.59
C ILE A 154 -5.90 19.64 24.46
N GLY A 155 -5.77 20.23 23.27
CA GLY A 155 -4.86 21.34 23.00
C GLY A 155 -3.40 20.91 22.82
N ASP A 156 -3.15 19.62 22.56
CA ASP A 156 -1.84 19.13 22.12
C ASP A 156 -1.74 19.40 20.61
N LEU A 157 -1.12 20.53 20.27
CA LEU A 157 -0.70 20.87 18.91
C LEU A 157 0.79 21.18 18.90
#